data_AF-A0A3G2S636-F1
#
_entry.id   AF-A0A3G2S636-F1
#
_cell.length_a   1.000
_cell.length_b   1.000
_cell.length_c   1.000
_cell.angle_alpha   90.00
_cell.angle_beta   90.00
_cell.angle_gamma   90.00
#
_symmetry.space_group_name_H-M   'P 1'
#
loop_
_entity.id
_entity.type
_entity.pdbx_description
1 polymer ?
#
loop_
_entity_poly.entity_id
_entity_poly.type
_entity_poly.pdbx_seq_one_letter_code
_entity_poly.pdbx_strand_id
1 'polypeptide(L)' 'MLHTATGTELDPVRVANQQRFSRDLEFLSALSNPYYLHQLSQQGYFDDPAFLNYLEYLEYFRAPHSLFP' A
#
# COMPACT_ATOMS: atom_id res chain seq x y z
N MET A 1 -11.52 -39.98 -18.71
CA MET A 1 -10.67 -40.25 -17.54
C MET A 1 -9.36 -39.50 -17.71
N LEU A 2 -8.91 -38.89 -16.61
CA LEU A 2 -7.70 -38.09 -16.36
C LEU A 2 -7.65 -36.63 -16.84
N HIS A 3 -7.50 -35.77 -15.83
CA HIS A 3 -7.37 -34.32 -15.81
C HIS A 3 -6.10 -33.84 -16.53
N THR A 4 -6.19 -32.69 -17.21
CA THR A 4 -5.05 -31.75 -17.27
C THR A 4 -5.52 -30.40 -16.74
N ALA A 5 -5.23 -30.19 -15.46
CA ALA A 5 -5.40 -28.90 -14.82
C ALA A 5 -4.36 -27.92 -15.39
N THR A 6 -4.79 -26.94 -16.19
CA THR A 6 -4.05 -25.67 -16.34
C THR A 6 -4.63 -24.70 -15.32
N GLY A 7 -4.44 -25.04 -14.05
CA GLY A 7 -4.69 -24.12 -12.94
C GLY A 7 -3.48 -23.23 -12.73
N THR A 8 -3.72 -21.92 -12.60
CA THR A 8 -2.96 -20.99 -11.75
C THR A 8 -1.50 -20.66 -12.13
N GLU A 9 -1.24 -20.02 -13.27
CA GLU A 9 -0.08 -19.11 -13.36
C GLU A 9 -0.63 -17.68 -13.37
N LEU A 10 -0.45 -16.97 -12.24
CA LEU A 10 -0.93 -15.61 -12.07
C LEU A 10 -0.11 -14.68 -12.97
N ASP A 11 -0.79 -13.82 -13.73
CA ASP A 11 -0.17 -12.75 -14.52
C ASP A 11 0.86 -11.99 -13.66
N PRO A 12 2.13 -11.86 -14.11
CA PRO A 12 3.19 -11.22 -13.32
C PRO A 12 2.84 -9.78 -12.91
N VAL A 13 2.05 -9.07 -13.72
CA VAL A 13 1.55 -7.73 -13.40
C VAL A 13 0.60 -7.79 -12.20
N ARG A 14 -0.30 -8.78 -12.16
CA ARG A 14 -1.22 -8.97 -11.03
C ARG A 14 -0.47 -9.32 -9.75
N VAL A 15 0.54 -10.18 -9.82
CA VAL A 15 1.37 -10.53 -8.66
C VAL A 15 2.09 -9.29 -8.14
N ALA A 16 2.72 -8.50 -9.03
CA ALA A 16 3.42 -7.27 -8.63
C ALA A 16 2.46 -6.25 -7.98
N ASN A 17 1.26 -6.08 -8.52
CA ASN A 17 0.24 -5.19 -7.95
C ASN A 17 -0.24 -5.67 -6.58
N GLN A 18 -0.45 -6.98 -6.42
CA GLN A 18 -0.83 -7.56 -5.13
C GLN A 18 0.25 -7.31 -4.07
N GLN A 19 1.53 -7.53 -4.41
CA GLN A 19 2.65 -7.30 -3.49
C GLN A 19 2.76 -5.82 -3.06
N ARG A 20 2.59 -4.89 -4.01
CA ARG A 20 2.56 -3.44 -3.70
C ARG A 20 1.41 -3.11 -2.76
N PHE A 21 0.20 -3.53 -3.13
CA PHE A 21 -1.01 -3.30 -2.33
C PHE A 21 -0.89 -3.87 -0.92
N SER A 22 -0.37 -5.09 -0.77
CA SER A 22 -0.14 -5.70 0.55
C SER A 22 0.84 -4.89 1.40
N ARG A 23 1.93 -4.39 0.80
CA ARG A 23 2.90 -3.55 1.50
C ARG A 23 2.30 -2.21 1.94
N ASP A 24 1.54 -1.56 1.06
CA ASP A 24 0.87 -0.29 1.35
C ASP A 24 -0.15 -0.46 2.47
N LEU A 25 -0.91 -1.58 2.48
CA LEU A 25 -1.85 -1.89 3.56
C LEU A 25 -1.17 -2.20 4.89
N GLU A 26 -0.07 -2.93 4.89
CA GLU A 26 0.72 -3.20 6.10
C GLU A 26 1.22 -1.89 6.71
N PHE A 27 1.77 -1.01 5.86
CA PHE A 27 2.22 0.31 6.29
C PHE A 27 1.08 1.19 6.80
N LEU A 28 -0.03 1.28 6.06
CA LEU A 28 -1.22 2.04 6.48
C LEU A 28 -1.76 1.55 7.83
N SER A 29 -1.74 0.23 8.05
CA SER A 29 -2.13 -0.37 9.33
C SER A 29 -1.16 0.03 10.45
N ALA A 30 0.16 0.05 10.17
CA ALA A 30 1.17 0.49 11.13
C ALA A 30 1.01 1.97 11.53
N LEU A 31 0.52 2.84 10.63
CA LEU A 31 0.20 4.24 10.96
C LEU A 31 -0.91 4.38 12.02
N SER A 32 -1.73 3.34 12.24
CA SER A 32 -2.71 3.35 13.33
C SER A 32 -2.08 3.21 14.73
N ASN A 33 -0.79 2.87 14.81
CA ASN A 33 -0.05 2.79 16.06
C ASN A 33 0.62 4.13 16.41
N PRO A 34 0.22 4.81 17.50
CA PRO A 34 0.80 6.11 17.88
C PRO A 34 2.29 6.05 18.21
N TYR A 35 2.81 4.91 18.69
CA TYR A 35 4.25 4.75 18.93
C TYR A 35 5.05 4.74 17.64
N TYR A 36 4.50 4.15 16.57
CA TYR A 36 5.14 4.11 15.26
C TYR A 36 5.18 5.50 14.63
N LEU A 37 4.08 6.27 14.72
CA LEU A 37 4.05 7.68 14.31
C LEU A 37 5.08 8.52 15.06
N HIS A 38 5.23 8.31 16.36
CA HIS A 38 6.24 9.00 17.16
C HIS A 38 7.67 8.66 16.71
N GLN A 39 7.96 7.39 16.41
CA GLN A 39 9.25 6.99 15.86
C GLN A 39 9.52 7.62 14.48
N LEU A 40 8.51 7.68 13.61
CA LEU A 40 8.61 8.35 12.31
C LEU A 40 8.93 9.83 12.46
N SER A 41 8.30 10.50 13.43
CA SER A 41 8.60 11.90 13.75
C SER A 41 10.03 12.10 14.23
N GLN A 42 10.53 11.26 15.15
CA GLN A 42 11.90 11.38 15.64
C GLN A 42 12.95 11.16 14.55
N GLN A 43 12.62 10.35 13.54
CA GLN A 43 13.50 10.09 12.40
C GLN A 43 13.40 11.17 11.30
N GLY A 44 12.54 12.17 11.47
CA GLY A 44 12.40 13.30 10.54
C GLY A 44 11.61 12.98 9.26
N TYR A 45 10.84 11.88 9.21
CA TYR A 45 10.08 11.53 8.01
C TYR A 45 9.00 12.56 7.66
N PHE A 46 8.44 13.26 8.65
CA PHE A 46 7.43 14.30 8.39
C PHE A 46 8.02 15.59 7.80
N ASP A 47 9.35 15.72 7.74
CA ASP A 47 10.03 16.82 7.07
C ASP A 47 10.42 16.46 5.62
N ASP A 48 10.33 15.18 5.23
CA ASP A 48 10.63 14.72 3.88
C ASP A 48 9.39 14.87 2.97
N PRO A 49 9.45 15.75 1.94
CA PRO A 49 8.33 15.92 1.02
C PRO A 49 7.98 14.64 0.25
N ALA A 50 8.93 13.73 0.02
CA ALA A 50 8.63 12.45 -0.62
C ALA A 50 7.75 11.57 0.26
N PHE A 51 7.97 11.59 1.59
CA PHE A 51 7.14 10.87 2.54
C PHE A 51 5.74 11.48 2.65
N LEU A 52 5.63 12.81 2.68
CA LEU A 52 4.33 13.50 2.68
C LEU A 52 3.51 13.16 1.43
N ASN A 53 4.12 13.20 0.25
CA ASN A 53 3.46 12.79 -1.00
C ASN A 53 3.01 11.33 -0.98
N TYR A 54 3.75 10.45 -0.30
CA TYR A 54 3.34 9.05 -0.14
C TYR A 54 2.13 8.91 0.79
N LEU A 55 2.03 9.72 1.86
CA LEU A 55 0.84 9.75 2.70
C LEU A 55 -0.40 10.26 1.92
N GLU A 56 -0.23 11.26 1.06
CA GLU A 56 -1.29 11.73 0.14
C GLU A 56 -1.73 10.62 -0.81
N TYR A 57 -0.78 9.86 -1.39
CA TYR A 57 -1.10 8.69 -2.22
C TYR A 57 -1.97 7.67 -1.47
N LEU A 58 -1.70 7.42 -0.18
CA LEU A 58 -2.47 6.48 0.64
C LEU A 58 -3.90 6.96 0.92
N GLU A 59 -4.23 8.25 0.73
CA GLU A 59 -5.61 8.73 0.85
C GLU A 59 -6.56 8.06 -0.17
N TYR A 60 -6.03 7.50 -1.26
CA TYR A 60 -6.77 6.63 -2.19
C TYR A 60 -7.58 5.54 -1.47
N PHE A 61 -7.07 5.00 -0.35
CA PHE A 61 -7.74 3.98 0.43
C PHE A 61 -8.93 4.50 1.25
N ARG A 62 -8.96 5.79 1.61
CA ARG A 62 -10.03 6.38 2.44
C ARG A 62 -11.30 6.66 1.65
N ALA A 63 -11.16 7.15 0.42
CA ALA A 63 -12.27 7.40 -0.47
C ALA A 63 -11.79 7.30 -1.91
N PRO A 64 -12.17 6.26 -2.67
CA PRO A 64 -11.81 6.14 -4.09
C PRO A 64 -12.49 7.21 -4.99
N HIS A 65 -13.01 8.31 -4.42
CA HIS A 65 -13.98 9.21 -5.06
C HIS A 65 -13.57 10.69 -5.10
N SER A 66 -12.28 11.02 -5.02
CA SER A 66 -11.79 12.40 -5.19
C SER A 66 -11.06 12.65 -6.53
N LEU A 67 -11.00 11.65 -7.42
CA LEU A 67 -10.39 11.77 -8.76
C LEU A 67 -11.39 12.11 -9.87
N PHE A 68 -12.46 12.85 -9.55
CA PHE A 68 -13.29 13.55 -10.55
C PHE A 68 -13.46 15.02 -10.14
N PRO A 69 -13.08 15.98 -11.01
CA PRO A 69 -13.24 17.42 -10.77
C PRO A 69 -14.71 17.87 -10.79
#